data_AF-A0A4R7K0V7-F1
#
_entry.id   AF-A0A4R7K0V7-F1
#
_cell.length_a   1.000
_cell.length_b   1.000
_cell.length_c   1.000
_cell.angle_alpha   90.00
_cell.angle_beta   90.00
_cell.angle_gamma   90.00
#
_symmetry.space_group_name_H-M   'P 1'
#
loop_
_entity.id
_entity.type
_entity.pdbx_description
1 polymer ?
#
loop_
_entity_poly.entity_id
_entity_poly.type
_entity_poly.pdbx_seq_one_letter_code
_entity_poly.pdbx_strand_id
1 'polypeptide(L)' 'MPVSEETKERVQGYSIVRITETNNDGDVTMETFALAHESGGQLDEFADYLDAVKALNRLLFPLPGLPEVPLHRTG' A
#
# COMPACT_ATOMS: atom_id res chain seq x y z
N MET A 1 4.01 -23.25 0.65
CA MET A 1 4.40 -21.93 0.12
C MET A 1 4.47 -20.99 1.30
N PRO A 2 5.67 -20.50 1.67
CA PRO A 2 5.82 -19.49 2.71
C PRO A 2 5.20 -18.16 2.24
N VAL A 3 4.53 -17.47 3.16
CA VAL A 3 3.96 -16.14 2.95
C VAL A 3 4.71 -15.16 3.86
N SER A 4 5.04 -13.98 3.33
CA SER A 4 5.66 -12.90 4.09
C SER A 4 4.91 -11.60 3.87
N GLU A 5 4.81 -10.78 4.91
CA GLU A 5 4.12 -9.49 4.88
C GLU A 5 5.09 -8.38 5.25
N GLU A 6 5.07 -7.29 4.48
CA GLU A 6 5.89 -6.12 4.70
C GLU A 6 5.05 -4.85 4.51
N THR A 7 4.99 -3.99 5.52
CA THR A 7 4.38 -2.66 5.38
C THR A 7 5.29 -1.77 4.54
N LYS A 8 4.84 -1.38 3.35
CA LYS A 8 5.57 -0.49 2.45
C LYS A 8 5.38 0.98 2.79
N GLU A 9 4.16 1.36 3.16
CA GLU A 9 3.83 2.75 3.44
C GLU A 9 2.71 2.84 4.48
N ARG A 10 2.67 3.97 5.18
CA ARG A 10 1.55 4.36 6.03
C ARG A 10 1.08 5.75 5.63
N VAL A 11 -0.21 5.92 5.41
CA VAL A 11 -0.84 7.18 5.00
C VAL A 11 -2.17 7.30 5.72
N GLN A 12 -2.34 8.35 6.54
CA GLN A 12 -3.62 8.73 7.17
C GLN A 12 -4.39 7.55 7.79
N GLY A 13 -3.74 6.75 8.64
CA GLY A 13 -4.38 5.61 9.30
C GLY A 13 -4.53 4.35 8.42
N TYR A 14 -4.12 4.40 7.15
CA TYR A 14 -3.99 3.24 6.28
C TYR A 14 -2.53 2.79 6.17
N SER A 15 -2.34 1.50 5.98
CA SER A 15 -1.08 0.86 5.66
C SER A 15 -1.18 0.13 4.33
N ILE A 16 -0.17 0.30 3.48
CA ILE A 16 0.00 -0.50 2.27
C ILE A 16 0.88 -1.68 2.66
N VAL A 17 0.32 -2.89 2.63
CA VAL A 17 1.01 -4.13 2.96
C VAL A 17 1.31 -4.88 1.68
N ARG A 18 2.59 -5.20 1.46
CA ARG A 18 3.02 -6.12 0.43
C ARG A 18 3.04 -7.53 0.99
N ILE A 19 2.26 -8.41 0.38
CA ILE A 19 2.19 -9.83 0.70
C ILE A 19 2.93 -10.57 -0.41
N THR A 20 4.03 -11.22 -0.05
CA THR A 20 4.88 -11.96 -0.99
C THR A 20 4.74 -13.45 -0.71
N GLU A 21 4.28 -14.19 -1.71
CA GLU A 21 4.25 -15.64 -1.68
C GLU A 21 5.47 -16.19 -2.43
N THR A 22 6.12 -17.17 -1.79
CA THR A 22 7.30 -17.83 -2.34
C THR A 22 7.04 -19.32 -2.58
N ASN A 23 7.74 -19.91 -3.54
CA ASN A 23 7.82 -21.36 -3.66
C ASN A 23 8.75 -21.95 -2.58
N ASN A 24 8.97 -23.26 -2.60
CA ASN A 24 9.85 -23.93 -1.64
C ASN A 24 11.35 -23.63 -1.86
N ASP A 25 11.70 -23.08 -3.03
CA ASP A 25 13.07 -22.68 -3.40
C ASP A 25 13.36 -21.22 -3.03
N GLY A 26 12.36 -20.48 -2.55
CA GLY A 26 12.45 -19.07 -2.14
C GLY A 26 12.19 -18.07 -3.28
N ASP A 27 11.85 -18.53 -4.48
CA ASP A 27 11.47 -17.64 -5.57
C ASP A 27 10.08 -17.06 -5.35
N VAL A 28 9.91 -15.79 -5.69
CA VAL A 28 8.64 -15.08 -5.62
C VAL A 28 7.71 -15.61 -6.70
N THR A 29 6.58 -16.19 -6.29
CA THR A 29 5.55 -16.67 -7.21
C THR A 29 4.40 -15.69 -7.37
N MET A 30 4.12 -14.89 -6.32
CA MET A 30 3.06 -13.88 -6.35
C MET A 30 3.39 -12.72 -5.41
N GLU A 31 3.14 -11.49 -5.88
CA GLU A 31 3.11 -10.29 -5.05
C GLU A 31 1.69 -9.72 -5.07
N THR A 32 1.12 -9.53 -3.89
CA THR A 32 -0.19 -8.89 -3.68
C THR A 32 -0.01 -7.66 -2.81
N PHE A 33 -0.74 -6.59 -3.10
CA PHE A 33 -0.76 -5.39 -2.28
C PHE A 33 -2.14 -5.20 -1.67
N ALA A 34 -2.18 -5.02 -0.35
CA ALA A 34 -3.39 -4.80 0.41
C ALA A 34 -3.35 -3.42 1.07
N LEU A 35 -4.52 -2.78 1.17
CA LEU A 35 -4.74 -1.59 1.99
C LEU A 35 -5.42 -2.03 3.28
N ALA A 36 -4.75 -1.81 4.41
CA ALA A 36 -5.27 -2.15 5.73
C ALA A 36 -5.39 -0.88 6.59
N HIS A 37 -6.56 -0.67 7.20
CA HIS A 37 -6.80 0.43 8.12
C HIS A 37 -6.37 0.06 9.54
N GLU A 38 -5.63 0.93 10.21
CA GLU A 38 -5.00 0.65 11.51
C GLU A 38 -6.02 0.62 12.68
N SER A 39 -7.18 1.27 12.53
CA SER A 39 -8.30 1.12 13.45
C SER A 39 -9.35 0.21 12.81
N GLY A 40 -9.70 -0.90 13.45
CA GLY A 40 -10.74 -1.85 12.98
C GLY A 40 -12.17 -1.28 12.98
N GLY A 41 -12.32 0.05 12.91
CA GLY A 41 -13.57 0.78 12.91
C GLY A 41 -13.90 1.34 11.53
N GLN A 42 -15.20 1.59 11.33
CA GLN A 42 -15.84 2.21 10.18
C GLN A 42 -14.97 3.24 9.45
N LEU A 43 -15.11 3.24 8.11
CA LEU A 43 -14.58 4.19 7.13
C LEU A 43 -14.95 5.64 7.50
N ASP A 44 -14.35 6.18 8.55
CA ASP A 44 -14.30 7.62 8.76
C ASP A 44 -13.39 8.17 7.67
N GLU A 45 -14.03 8.91 6.77
CA GLU A 45 -13.49 9.73 5.68
C GLU A 45 -13.07 9.00 4.39
N PHE A 46 -13.97 9.05 3.40
CA PHE A 46 -13.71 8.72 1.99
C PHE A 46 -12.47 9.43 1.41
N ALA A 47 -12.06 10.57 1.98
CA ALA A 47 -10.87 11.31 1.57
C ALA A 47 -9.58 10.55 1.91
N ASP A 48 -9.47 9.99 3.11
CA ASP A 48 -8.30 9.22 3.56
C ASP A 48 -8.15 7.92 2.75
N TYR A 49 -9.27 7.26 2.45
CA TYR A 49 -9.28 6.10 1.54
C TYR A 49 -8.80 6.46 0.12
N LEU A 50 -9.25 7.59 -0.42
CA LEU A 50 -8.85 8.05 -1.74
C LEU A 50 -7.33 8.32 -1.82
N ASP A 51 -6.76 8.93 -0.80
CA ASP A 51 -5.32 9.21 -0.76
C ASP A 51 -4.49 7.93 -0.58
N ALA A 52 -4.97 6.97 0.21
CA ALA A 52 -4.35 5.65 0.32
C ALA A 52 -4.41 4.87 -1.02
N VAL A 53 -5.51 4.94 -1.76
CA VAL A 53 -5.62 4.36 -3.11
C VAL A 53 -4.69 5.03 -4.11
N LYS A 54 -4.52 6.36 -4.05
CA LYS A 54 -3.55 7.07 -4.89
C LYS A 54 -2.11 6.63 -4.59
N ALA A 55 -1.76 6.48 -3.32
CA ALA A 55 -0.45 5.99 -2.91
C ALA A 55 -0.20 4.57 -3.43
N LEU A 56 -1.17 3.66 -3.27
CA LEU A 56 -1.09 2.31 -3.82
C LEU A 56 -0.92 2.30 -5.35
N ASN A 57 -1.71 3.10 -6.07
CA ASN A 57 -1.62 3.19 -7.52
C ASN A 57 -0.24 3.67 -8.00
N ARG A 58 0.39 4.60 -7.28
CA ARG A 58 1.77 5.05 -7.60
C ARG A 58 2.79 3.95 -7.41
N LEU A 59 2.62 3.11 -6.38
CA LEU A 59 3.51 2.00 -6.10
C LEU A 59 3.38 0.90 -7.17
N LEU A 60 2.16 0.61 -7.61
CA LEU A 60 1.89 -0.40 -8.65
C LEU A 60 2.24 0.09 -10.06
N PHE A 61 1.99 1.37 -10.34
CA PHE A 61 2.18 1.97 -11.66
C PHE A 61 3.00 3.27 -11.53
N PRO A 62 4.31 3.17 -11.22
CA PRO A 62 5.16 4.34 -11.16
C PRO A 62 5.21 5.00 -12.54
N LEU A 63 4.59 6.17 -12.67
CA LEU A 63 4.56 6.91 -13.95
C LEU A 63 5.99 7.40 -14.25
N PRO A 64 6.60 7.03 -15.38
CA PRO A 64 7.94 7.47 -15.71
C PRO A 64 7.96 8.99 -15.91
N GLY A 65 8.70 9.70 -15.06
CA GLY A 65 9.00 11.12 -15.24
C GLY A 65 8.06 12.13 -14.57
N LEU A 66 7.11 11.71 -13.73
CA LEU A 66 6.39 12.65 -12.86
C LEU A 66 7.12 12.80 -11.51
N PRO A 67 7.36 14.04 -11.02
CA PRO A 67 7.89 14.24 -9.68
C PRO A 67 6.94 13.60 -8.66
N GLU A 68 7.50 12.98 -7.62
CA GLU A 68 6.76 12.50 -6.46
C GLU A 68 5.95 13.67 -5.88
N VAL A 69 4.68 13.81 -6.28
CA VAL A 69 3.84 14.89 -5.80
C VAL A 69 3.63 14.62 -4.31
N PRO A 70 4.12 15.49 -3.41
CA PRO A 70 3.90 15.32 -1.99
C PRO A 70 2.39 15.29 -1.77
N LEU A 71 1.88 14.21 -1.17
CA LEU A 71 0.51 14.23 -0.64
C LEU A 71 0.48 15.39 0.35
N HIS A 72 -0.37 16.37 0.07
CA HIS A 72 -0.45 17.62 0.81
C HIS A 72 -0.56 17.32 2.32
N ARG A 73 0.48 17.65 3.10
CA ARG A 73 0.33 17.82 4.55
C ARG A 73 -0.39 19.15 4.77
N THR A 74 -1.71 19.11 4.88
CA THR A 74 -2.45 20.23 5.43
C THR A 74 -2.29 20.22 6.95
N GLY A 75 -1.53 21.20 7.44
CA GLY A 75 -1.69 21.93 8.72
C GLY A 75 -1.85 21.12 9.99
#